data_AF-A0A426XF86-F1
#
_entry.id   AF-A0A426XF86-F1
#
_cell.length_a   1.000
_cell.length_b   1.000
_cell.length_c   1.000
_cell.angle_alpha   90.00
_cell.angle_beta   90.00
_cell.angle_gamma   90.00
#
_symmetry.space_group_name_H-M   'P 1'
#
loop_
_entity.id
_entity.type
_entity.pdbx_description
1 polymer ?
#
loop_
_entity_poly.entity_id
_entity_poly.type
_entity_poly.pdbx_seq_one_letter_code
_entity_poly.pdbx_strand_id
1 'polypeptide(L)' 'MLDALLAAEQLPEEYQDRCQDILCNDCGTKGKSRFHWLYHKCNSCGSYNTRVIKI' A
#
# COMPACT_ATOMS: atom_id res chain seq x y z
N MET A 1 -3.89 13.89 -2.88
CA MET A 1 -5.34 14.03 -2.65
C MET A 1 -5.98 12.69 -2.25
N LEU A 2 -5.65 11.56 -2.89
CA LEU A 2 -6.07 10.23 -2.42
C LEU A 2 -5.47 9.85 -1.05
N ASP A 3 -4.20 10.17 -0.79
CA ASP A 3 -3.55 9.91 0.52
C ASP A 3 -4.35 10.40 1.73
N ALA A 4 -4.99 11.57 1.62
CA ALA A 4 -5.71 12.17 2.73
C ALA A 4 -7.06 11.48 3.01
N LEU A 5 -7.72 10.96 1.96
CA LEU A 5 -8.95 10.19 2.10
C LEU A 5 -8.66 8.80 2.65
N LEU A 6 -7.57 8.17 2.19
CA LEU A 6 -7.09 6.89 2.70
C LEU A 6 -6.63 7.00 4.16
N ALA A 7 -5.92 8.07 4.52
CA ALA A 7 -5.53 8.33 5.90
C ALA A 7 -6.72 8.64 6.83
N ALA A 8 -7.85 9.11 6.28
CA ALA A 8 -9.09 9.27 7.04
C ALA A 8 -9.76 7.90 7.34
N GLU A 9 -9.57 6.90 6.47
CA GLU A 9 -9.82 5.49 6.78
C GLU A 9 -8.74 4.99 7.75
N GLN A 10 -8.94 5.28 9.03
CA GLN A 10 -8.04 4.78 10.07
C GLN A 10 -8.16 3.26 10.14
N LEU A 11 -7.07 2.57 9.77
CA LEU A 11 -6.92 1.15 10.03
C LEU A 11 -6.91 0.91 11.54
N PRO A 12 -7.55 -0.19 12.02
CA PRO A 12 -7.40 -0.60 13.41
C PRO A 12 -5.93 -0.80 13.74
N GLU A 13 -5.53 -0.51 14.99
CA GLU A 13 -4.13 -0.53 15.44
C GLU A 13 -3.42 -1.86 15.13
N GLU A 14 -4.17 -2.97 15.22
CA GLU A 14 -3.72 -4.34 14.88
C GLU A 14 -3.23 -4.50 13.43
N TYR A 15 -3.67 -3.61 12.54
CA TYR A 15 -3.33 -3.62 11.12
C TYR A 15 -2.43 -2.46 10.69
N GLN A 16 -2.17 -1.47 11.56
CA GLN A 16 -1.31 -0.33 11.21
C GLN A 16 0.16 -0.73 11.02
N ASP A 17 0.64 -1.72 11.78
CA ASP A 17 1.98 -2.28 11.64
C ASP A 17 2.05 -3.43 10.62
N ARG A 18 0.91 -3.84 10.04
CA ARG A 18 0.91 -4.84 8.98
C ARG A 18 1.48 -4.22 7.72
N CYS A 19 2.52 -4.85 7.19
CA CYS A 19 3.06 -4.54 5.87
C CYS A 19 2.83 -5.73 4.94
N GLN A 20 2.39 -5.45 3.72
CA GLN A 20 2.25 -6.45 2.66
C GLN A 20 3.30 -6.26 1.59
N ASP A 21 3.81 -7.39 1.08
CA ASP A 21 4.68 -7.40 -0.08
C ASP A 21 3.84 -7.11 -1.33
N ILE A 22 4.17 -6.03 -2.01
CA ILE A 22 3.52 -5.57 -3.23
C ILE A 22 4.52 -5.51 -4.39
N LEU A 23 4.02 -5.73 -5.60
CA LEU A 23 4.71 -5.40 -6.83
C LEU A 23 4.05 -4.20 -7.46
N CYS A 24 4.81 -3.14 -7.70
CA CYS A 24 4.31 -2.01 -8.47
C CYS A 24 4.32 -2.33 -9.97
N ASN A 25 3.20 -2.10 -10.64
CA ASN A 25 3.10 -2.32 -12.08
C ASN A 25 3.73 -1.18 -12.90
N ASP A 26 3.82 0.05 -12.37
CA ASP A 26 4.42 1.16 -13.11
C ASP A 26 5.95 1.12 -13.11
N CYS A 27 6.56 0.84 -11.95
CA CYS A 27 8.03 0.79 -11.83
C CYS A 27 8.60 -0.63 -11.79
N GLY A 28 7.74 -1.66 -11.82
CA GLY A 28 8.14 -3.07 -11.78
C GLY A 28 8.85 -3.50 -10.48
N THR A 29 8.92 -2.62 -9.48
CA THR A 29 9.70 -2.84 -8.26
C THR A 29 8.86 -3.54 -7.21
N LYS A 30 9.45 -4.53 -6.55
CA LYS A 30 8.88 -5.18 -5.37
C LYS A 30 9.20 -4.34 -4.15
N GLY A 31 8.21 -4.11 -3.29
CA GLY A 31 8.39 -3.37 -2.06
C GLY A 31 7.38 -3.79 -1.01
N LYS A 32 7.59 -3.31 0.21
CA LYS A 32 6.61 -3.44 1.28
C LYS A 32 5.80 -2.16 1.36
N SER A 33 4.50 -2.29 1.39
CA SER A 33 3.60 -1.17 1.64
C SER A 33 2.78 -1.45 2.88
N ARG A 34 2.37 -0.39 3.57
CA ARG A 34 1.43 -0.51 4.68
C ARG A 34 0.15 -1.18 4.18
N PHE A 35 -0.39 -2.07 5.01
CA PHE A 35 -1.66 -2.70 4.73
C PHE A 35 -2.74 -1.62 4.64
N HIS A 36 -3.56 -1.71 3.61
CA HIS A 36 -4.77 -0.92 3.46
C HIS A 36 -5.80 -1.80 2.77
N TRP A 37 -7.08 -1.60 3.06
CA TRP A 37 -8.15 -2.43 2.52
C TRP A 37 -8.27 -2.41 1.00
N LEU A 38 -7.91 -1.29 0.37
CA LEU A 38 -8.21 -1.01 -1.04
C LEU A 38 -6.96 -0.62 -1.85
N TYR A 39 -5.95 0.01 -1.22
CA TYR A 39 -4.86 0.63 -1.97
C TYR A 39 -3.51 0.50 -1.28
N HIS A 40 -2.50 0.02 -2.02
CA HIS A 40 -1.13 -0.02 -1.52
C HIS A 40 -0.26 0.95 -2.30
N LYS A 41 0.32 1.91 -1.59
CA LYS A 41 1.21 2.90 -2.18
C LYS A 41 2.60 2.31 -2.38
N CYS A 42 3.13 2.42 -3.59
CA CYS A 42 4.51 2.10 -3.87
C CYS A 42 5.43 3.13 -3.21
N ASN A 43 6.37 2.67 -2.38
CA ASN A 43 7.33 3.55 -1.73
C ASN A 43 8.44 4.07 -2.67
N SER A 44 8.55 3.52 -3.88
CA SER A 44 9.58 3.90 -4.87
C SER A 44 9.10 4.97 -5.84
N CYS A 45 7.89 4.86 -6.38
CA CYS A 45 7.35 5.81 -7.35
C CYS A 45 6.09 6.55 -6.86
N GLY A 46 5.55 6.20 -5.69
CA GLY A 46 4.31 6.78 -5.17
C GLY A 46 3.03 6.31 -5.87
N SER A 47 3.11 5.41 -6.84
CA SER A 47 1.93 4.87 -7.54
C SER A 47 1.13 3.92 -6.66
N TYR A 48 -0.18 3.90 -6.86
CA TYR A 48 -1.11 2.95 -6.24
C TYR A 48 -1.46 1.76 -7.13
N ASN A 49 -1.00 1.75 -8.38
CA ASN A 49 -1.16 0.62 -9.29
C ASN A 49 -0.13 -0.46 -8.93
N THR A 50 -0.41 -1.11 -7.81
CA THR A 50 0.42 -2.16 -7.23
C THR A 50 -0.46 -3.38 -6.93
N ARG A 51 0.13 -4.57 -6.97
CA ARG A 51 -0.56 -5.83 -6.64
C ARG A 51 0.11 -6.48 -5.43
N VAL A 52 -0.70 -7.01 -4.53
CA VAL A 52 -0.20 -7.84 -3.43
C VAL A 52 0.32 -9.15 -4.00
N ILE A 53 1.57 -9.46 -3.71
CA ILE A 53 2.24 -10.69 -4.18
C ILE A 53 2.34 -11.75 -3.09
N LYS A 54 2.05 -11.39 -1.83
CA LYS A 54 2.11 -12.29 -0.68
C LYS A 54 1.04 -11.92 0.34
N ILE A 55 0.16 -12.88 0.67
CA ILE A 55 -0.88 -12.79 1.72
C ILE A 55 -0.36 -13.46 2.98
#